data_AF-A0A7C0ZBR3-F1
#
_entry.id   AF-A0A7C0ZBR3-F1
#
_cell.length_a   1.000
_cell.length_b   1.000
_cell.length_c   1.000
_cell.angle_alpha   90.00
_cell.angle_beta   90.00
_cell.angle_gamma   90.00
#
_symmetry.space_group_name_H-M   'P 1'
#
loop_
_entity.id
_entity.type
_entity.pdbx_description
1 polymer ?
#
loop_
_entity_poly.entity_id
_entity_poly.type
_entity_poly.pdbx_seq_one_letter_code
_entity_poly.pdbx_strand_id
1 'polypeptide(L)'
;MTLLSPDFAEELKRYSDDTALACFNCGTCTAICPLIDGHFPRKMIRYVQIGAKERILENAPELWKCLHCGLCTQTCPREANPGELILGLKRLVISHWRKA
;
A
#
# COMPACT_ATOMS: atom_id res chain seq x y z
N MET A 1 -9.07 8.82 16.20
CA MET A 1 -9.80 7.57 15.92
C MET A 1 -10.08 7.55 14.43
N THR A 2 -9.72 6.50 13.69
CA THR A 2 -9.93 6.42 12.23
C THR A 2 -11.16 5.57 11.94
N LEU A 3 -11.98 5.98 10.97
CA LEU A 3 -13.08 5.18 10.47
C LEU A 3 -12.54 4.11 9.51
N LEU A 4 -13.09 2.90 9.57
CA LEU A 4 -12.68 1.80 8.70
C LEU A 4 -13.75 1.58 7.62
N SER A 5 -13.33 1.50 6.35
CA SER A 5 -14.18 1.17 5.20
C SER A 5 -13.91 -0.27 4.76
N PRO A 6 -14.82 -1.23 5.06
CA PRO A 6 -14.63 -2.64 4.71
C PRO A 6 -14.48 -2.90 3.20
N ASP A 7 -15.06 -2.02 2.39
CA ASP A 7 -15.08 -2.06 0.93
C ASP A 7 -13.87 -1.38 0.28
N PHE A 8 -12.97 -0.80 1.07
CA PHE A 8 -11.86 0.01 0.54
C PHE A 8 -10.91 -0.76 -0.39
N ALA A 9 -10.63 -2.04 -0.13
CA ALA A 9 -9.82 -2.86 -1.04
C ALA A 9 -10.47 -3.01 -2.42
N GLU A 10 -11.80 -3.09 -2.48
CA GLU A 10 -12.54 -3.12 -3.75
C GLU A 10 -12.51 -1.75 -4.43
N GLU A 11 -12.64 -0.66 -3.66
CA GLU A 11 -12.49 0.72 -4.19
C GLU A 11 -11.10 0.92 -4.83
N LEU A 12 -10.05 0.38 -4.21
CA LEU A 12 -8.67 0.55 -4.65
C LEU A 12 -8.39 -0.07 -6.02
N LYS A 13 -9.17 -1.07 -6.44
CA LYS A 13 -9.07 -1.67 -7.78
C LYS A 13 -9.28 -0.68 -8.93
N ARG A 14 -9.94 0.46 -8.66
CA ARG A 14 -10.05 1.56 -9.64
C ARG A 14 -8.70 2.20 -9.99
N TYR A 15 -7.66 1.98 -9.17
CA TYR A 15 -6.36 2.62 -9.30
C TYR A 15 -5.22 1.63 -9.64
N SER A 16 -5.38 0.33 -9.36
CA SER A 16 -4.39 -0.73 -9.65
C SER A 16 -5.02 -2.12 -9.55
N ASP A 17 -4.36 -3.15 -10.06
CA ASP A 17 -4.68 -4.55 -9.72
C ASP A 17 -4.34 -4.82 -8.25
N ASP A 18 -5.29 -4.52 -7.36
CA ASP A 18 -5.13 -4.66 -5.92
C ASP A 18 -5.08 -6.13 -5.51
N THR A 19 -3.95 -6.53 -4.91
CA THR A 19 -3.70 -7.86 -4.35
C THR A 19 -3.47 -7.81 -2.84
N ALA A 20 -3.80 -6.69 -2.17
CA ALA A 20 -3.58 -6.48 -0.74
C ALA A 20 -4.23 -7.56 0.13
N LEU A 21 -5.40 -8.07 -0.24
CA LEU A 21 -6.09 -9.13 0.51
C LEU A 21 -5.36 -10.47 0.49
N ALA A 22 -4.46 -10.72 -0.48
CA ALA A 22 -3.63 -11.92 -0.50
C ALA A 22 -2.48 -11.89 0.54
N CYS A 23 -2.12 -10.69 1.02
CA CYS A 23 -1.04 -10.50 1.98
C CYS A 23 -1.44 -11.02 3.37
N PHE A 24 -0.50 -11.68 4.05
CA PHE A 24 -0.66 -12.19 5.43
C PHE A 24 0.29 -11.50 6.42
N ASN A 25 0.87 -10.37 6.02
CA ASN A 25 1.71 -9.48 6.85
C ASN A 25 3.02 -10.08 7.39
N CYS A 26 3.64 -11.01 6.66
CA CYS A 26 4.90 -11.66 7.07
C CYS A 26 6.13 -10.73 7.17
N GLY A 27 6.16 -9.60 6.45
CA GLY A 27 7.24 -8.61 6.57
C GLY A 27 8.45 -8.77 5.66
N THR A 28 8.50 -9.79 4.78
CA THR A 28 9.59 -9.96 3.80
C THR A 28 9.81 -8.71 2.95
N CYS A 29 8.72 -8.06 2.51
CA CYS A 29 8.79 -6.83 1.71
C CYS A 29 9.39 -5.64 2.47
N THR A 30 9.23 -5.58 3.79
CA THR A 30 9.87 -4.57 4.63
C THR A 30 11.34 -4.90 4.80
N ALA A 31 11.69 -6.16 5.11
CA ALA A 31 13.08 -6.57 5.32
C ALA A 31 13.98 -6.38 4.09
N ILE A 32 13.44 -6.57 2.88
CA ILE A 32 14.22 -6.48 1.63
C ILE A 32 14.35 -5.05 1.08
N CYS A 33 13.55 -4.10 1.55
CA CYS A 33 13.54 -2.76 0.98
C CYS A 33 14.84 -2.02 1.36
N PRO A 34 15.60 -1.45 0.40
CA PRO A 34 16.82 -0.71 0.74
C PRO A 34 16.52 0.69 1.31
N LEU A 35 15.27 1.15 1.22
CA LEU A 35 14.83 2.49 1.62
C LEU A 35 13.89 2.45 2.82
N ILE A 36 14.07 1.46 3.71
CA ILE A 36 13.18 1.27 4.86
C ILE A 36 13.08 2.56 5.66
N ASP A 37 11.83 3.01 5.81
CA ASP A 37 11.41 3.88 6.88
C ASP A 37 10.32 3.15 7.66
N GLY A 38 10.64 2.77 8.91
CA GLY A 38 9.77 2.01 9.79
C GLY A 38 9.27 0.69 9.19
N HIS A 39 7.98 0.63 8.84
CA HIS A 39 7.29 -0.60 8.42
C HIS A 39 6.79 -0.55 6.97
N PHE A 40 7.31 0.36 6.15
CA PHE A 40 7.01 0.41 4.72
C PHE A 40 7.57 -0.83 3.98
N PRO A 41 6.91 -1.38 2.93
CA PRO A 41 5.55 -1.09 2.46
C PRO A 41 4.44 -1.84 3.24
N ARG A 42 4.80 -2.79 4.11
CA ARG A 42 3.83 -3.65 4.82
C ARG A 42 2.75 -2.87 5.56
N LYS A 43 3.11 -1.77 6.23
CA LYS A 43 2.16 -0.88 6.93
C LYS A 43 1.04 -0.39 6.01
N MET A 44 1.38 0.02 4.79
CA MET A 44 0.41 0.50 3.81
C MET A 44 -0.51 -0.62 3.34
N ILE A 45 0.03 -1.82 3.10
CA ILE A 45 -0.77 -3.01 2.77
C ILE A 45 -1.78 -3.28 3.89
N ARG A 46 -1.33 -3.23 5.15
CA ARG A 46 -2.22 -3.45 6.30
C ARG A 46 -3.35 -2.42 6.37
N TYR A 47 -3.07 -1.15 6.10
CA TYR A 47 -4.11 -0.12 6.06
C TYR A 47 -5.16 -0.37 4.98
N VAL A 48 -4.75 -0.88 3.80
CA VAL A 48 -5.71 -1.30 2.77
C VAL A 48 -6.59 -2.44 3.28
N GLN A 49 -6.00 -3.48 3.87
CA GLN A 49 -6.73 -4.66 4.35
C GLN A 49 -7.79 -4.35 5.41
N ILE A 50 -7.52 -3.37 6.29
CA ILE A 50 -8.46 -3.00 7.36
C ILE A 50 -9.36 -1.83 6.96
N GLY A 51 -9.19 -1.25 5.77
CA GLY A 51 -9.98 -0.11 5.32
C GLY A 51 -9.64 1.24 5.94
N ALA A 52 -8.40 1.43 6.43
CA ALA A 52 -7.96 2.65 7.10
C ALA A 52 -7.48 3.71 6.12
N LYS A 53 -8.38 4.23 5.28
CA LYS A 53 -8.08 5.19 4.21
C LYS A 53 -7.45 6.48 4.72
N GLU A 54 -7.96 7.03 5.83
CA GLU A 54 -7.45 8.26 6.43
C GLU A 54 -5.99 8.10 6.88
N ARG A 55 -5.61 6.92 7.40
CA ARG A 55 -4.22 6.64 7.77
C ARG A 55 -3.30 6.66 6.56
N ILE A 56 -3.75 6.19 5.40
CA ILE A 56 -2.98 6.23 4.16
C ILE A 56 -2.76 7.69 3.74
N LEU A 57 -3.81 8.53 3.81
CA LEU A 57 -3.72 9.95 3.47
C LEU A 57 -2.79 10.71 4.45
N GLU A 58 -2.91 10.46 5.76
CA GLU A 58 -2.02 11.03 6.80
C GLU A 58 -0.55 10.65 6.58
N ASN A 59 -0.29 9.43 6.10
CA ASN A 59 1.07 8.91 5.86
C ASN A 59 1.48 8.99 4.38
N ALA A 60 0.74 9.76 3.56
CA ALA A 60 0.94 9.83 2.12
C ALA A 60 2.41 10.04 1.70
N PRO A 61 3.20 10.95 2.31
CA PRO A 61 4.59 11.19 1.90
C PRO A 61 5.48 9.93 1.86
N GLU A 62 5.20 8.91 2.67
CA GLU A 62 5.94 7.65 2.65
C GLU A 62 5.83 6.91 1.31
N LEU A 63 4.70 7.04 0.60
CA LEU A 63 4.49 6.39 -0.70
C LEU A 63 5.54 6.86 -1.72
N TRP A 64 5.97 8.13 -1.66
CA TRP A 64 6.94 8.70 -2.58
C TRP A 64 8.39 8.29 -2.31
N LYS A 65 8.66 7.62 -1.18
CA LYS A 65 9.96 6.97 -0.94
C LYS A 65 10.16 5.73 -1.83
N CYS A 66 9.06 5.16 -2.34
CA CYS A 66 9.12 4.02 -3.23
C CYS A 66 9.68 4.40 -4.60
N LEU A 67 10.88 3.90 -4.89
CA LEU A 67 11.53 3.96 -6.22
C LEU A 67 11.00 2.93 -7.22
N HIS A 68 10.04 2.10 -6.81
CA HIS A 68 9.45 1.05 -7.65
C HIS A 68 10.50 0.09 -8.25
N CYS A 69 11.49 -0.32 -7.45
CA CYS A 69 12.56 -1.24 -7.86
C CYS A 69 12.13 -2.72 -7.99
N GLY A 70 10.94 -3.08 -7.51
CA GLY A 70 10.36 -4.43 -7.68
C GLY A 70 10.84 -5.52 -6.71
N LEU A 71 11.84 -5.27 -5.85
CA LEU A 71 12.37 -6.28 -4.91
C LEU A 71 11.28 -6.89 -4.00
N CYS A 72 10.39 -6.05 -3.47
CA CYS A 72 9.29 -6.50 -2.61
C CYS A 72 8.27 -7.40 -3.33
N THR A 73 8.07 -7.19 -4.63
CA THR A 73 7.19 -8.00 -5.48
C THR A 73 7.85 -9.35 -5.76
N GLN A 74 9.11 -9.36 -6.20
CA GLN A 74 9.85 -10.58 -6.54
C GLN A 74 10.01 -11.55 -5.35
N THR A 75 10.14 -11.02 -4.13
CA THR A 75 10.34 -11.84 -2.92
C THR A 75 9.05 -12.24 -2.21
N CYS A 76 7.88 -11.76 -2.66
CA CYS A 76 6.63 -11.96 -1.92
C CYS A 76 6.18 -13.43 -2.00
N PRO A 77 6.11 -14.17 -0.87
CA PRO A 77 5.73 -15.59 -0.89
C PRO A 77 4.24 -15.85 -1.14
N ARG A 78 3.44 -14.78 -1.22
CA ARG A 78 2.00 -14.83 -1.53
C ARG A 78 1.65 -14.14 -2.84
N GLU A 79 2.65 -13.67 -3.57
CA GLU A 79 2.45 -12.97 -4.84
C GLU A 79 1.52 -11.74 -4.72
N ALA A 80 1.45 -11.14 -3.52
CA ALA A 80 0.57 -10.01 -3.18
C ALA A 80 1.08 -8.65 -3.71
N ASN A 81 1.90 -8.68 -4.76
CA ASN A 81 2.49 -7.57 -5.50
C ASN A 81 2.54 -6.21 -4.77
N PRO A 82 3.38 -6.06 -3.72
CA PRO A 82 3.46 -4.80 -2.96
C PRO A 82 3.84 -3.59 -3.81
N GLY A 83 4.65 -3.79 -4.86
CA GLY A 83 5.05 -2.71 -5.77
C GLY A 83 3.86 -2.08 -6.48
N GLU A 84 2.97 -2.90 -7.05
CA GLU A 84 1.74 -2.42 -7.71
C GLU A 84 0.76 -1.81 -6.71
N LEU A 85 0.64 -2.37 -5.51
CA LEU A 85 -0.22 -1.78 -4.48
C LEU A 85 0.22 -0.35 -4.14
N ILE A 86 1.52 -0.12 -3.93
CA ILE A 86 2.02 1.22 -3.63
C ILE A 86 1.76 2.17 -4.81
N LEU A 87 1.87 1.71 -6.05
CA LEU A 87 1.53 2.51 -7.22
C LEU A 87 0.03 2.89 -7.25
N GLY A 88 -0.85 1.94 -6.93
CA GLY A 88 -2.29 2.19 -6.76
C GLY A 88 -2.58 3.23 -5.69
N LEU A 89 -1.92 3.14 -4.54
CA LEU A 89 -2.05 4.12 -3.47
C LEU A 89 -1.55 5.51 -3.87
N LYS A 90 -0.44 5.62 -4.61
CA LYS A 90 0.00 6.92 -5.16
C LYS A 90 -1.09 7.55 -6.03
N ARG A 91 -1.71 6.76 -6.92
CA ARG A 91 -2.80 7.22 -7.80
C ARG A 91 -4.04 7.64 -7.01
N LEU A 92 -4.43 6.87 -6.01
CA LEU A 92 -5.51 7.21 -5.08
C LEU A 92 -5.26 8.57 -4.41
N VAL A 93 -4.08 8.76 -3.82
CA VAL A 93 -3.73 10.01 -3.13
C VAL A 93 -3.74 11.20 -4.08
N ILE A 94 -3.16 11.06 -5.27
CA ILE A 94 -3.20 12.13 -6.29
C ILE A 94 -4.64 12.45 -6.69
N SER A 95 -5.49 11.43 -6.88
CA SER A 95 -6.92 11.65 -7.19
C SER A 95 -7.66 12.34 -6.05
N HIS A 96 -7.27 12.09 -4.80
CA HIS A 96 -7.85 12.74 -3.63
C HIS A 96 -7.43 14.22 -3.57
N TRP A 97 -6.13 14.52 -3.71
CA TRP A 97 -5.60 15.88 -3.69
C TRP A 97 -6.08 16.75 -4.86
N ARG A 98 -6.40 16.17 -6.02
CA ARG A 98 -6.97 16.93 -7.14
C ARG A 98 -8.42 17.38 -6.91
N LYS A 99 -9.14 16.74 -5.99
CA LYS A 99 -10.56 17.03 -5.70
C LYS A 99 -10.73 17.89 -4.43
N ALA A 100 -9.69 17.96 -3.61
CA ALA A 100 -9.62 18.84 -2.45
C ALA A 100 -9.23 20.26 -2.88
#